data_AF-A0A7V2H334-F1
#
_entry.id   AF-A0A7V2H334-F1
#
_cell.length_a   1.000
_cell.length_b   1.000
_cell.length_c   1.000
_cell.angle_alpha   90.00
_cell.angle_beta   90.00
_cell.angle_gamma   90.00
#
_symmetry.space_group_name_H-M   'P 1'
#
loop_
_entity.id
_entity.type
_entity.pdbx_description
1 polymer ?
#
loop_
_entity_poly.entity_id
_entity_poly.type
_entity_poly.pdbx_seq_one_letter_code
_entity_poly.pdbx_strand_id
1 'polypeptide(L)'
;MEGSGCLRATDHPFDSQPELAMLAPSILAQLHVLHGASLWAFALLLYIVPKDARLLPATRDLGLLAGFGALLGATNFAYAWRISASPTGDAAALSALTMLVAALMLLLEYGRRGMVGHSRGGGRGTLLLRPWFLYPALLATGAMIAMPAEDPLRAFEAAVRGLIGLPGAVLAATVFARRAPLLMQGETRASVPKVLAYAAASALFLFGVGAALFAPRVPGAPGWLPSAEAFYAVTGIPIQAVRAAGAIAAAVLLAIVIRRHAENTLRAYHEAGLAVNFQ
;
A
#
# COMPACT_ATOMS: atom_id res chain seq x y z
N MET A 1 -22.44 -46.12 32.46
CA MET A 1 -22.26 -45.74 31.05
C MET A 1 -21.72 -44.32 31.05
N GLU A 2 -20.40 -44.21 31.18
CA GLU A 2 -19.68 -42.93 31.16
C GLU A 2 -19.51 -42.49 29.70
N GLY A 3 -20.11 -41.35 29.36
CA GLY A 3 -19.93 -40.69 28.08
C GLY A 3 -18.62 -39.91 28.12
N SER A 4 -17.55 -40.53 27.60
CA SER A 4 -16.29 -39.85 27.31
C SER A 4 -16.52 -38.83 26.18
N GLY A 5 -16.82 -37.59 26.58
CA GLY A 5 -16.83 -36.43 25.70
C GLY A 5 -15.43 -36.20 25.17
N CYS A 6 -15.19 -36.68 23.95
CA CYS A 6 -14.00 -36.40 23.18
C CYS A 6 -13.90 -34.87 22.99
N LEU A 7 -13.07 -34.21 23.80
CA LEU A 7 -12.65 -32.83 23.63
C LEU A 7 -12.08 -32.70 22.21
N ARG A 8 -12.87 -32.13 21.30
CA ARG A 8 -12.40 -31.70 19.98
C ARG A 8 -11.25 -30.73 20.24
N ALA A 9 -10.04 -31.12 19.85
CA ALA A 9 -8.94 -30.20 19.72
C ALA A 9 -9.46 -29.01 18.91
N THR A 10 -9.47 -27.84 19.52
CA THR A 10 -9.75 -26.59 18.81
C THR A 10 -8.60 -26.40 17.85
N ASP A 11 -8.80 -26.78 16.59
CA ASP A 11 -7.85 -26.55 15.51
C ASP A 11 -7.45 -25.08 15.55
N HIS A 12 -6.21 -24.83 15.96
CA HIS A 12 -5.70 -23.47 15.98
C HIS A 12 -5.69 -22.98 14.52
N PRO A 13 -6.27 -21.81 14.21
CA PRO A 13 -6.29 -21.26 12.84
C PRO A 13 -4.89 -20.89 12.29
N PHE A 14 -3.84 -21.27 13.01
CA PHE A 14 -2.43 -21.15 12.70
C PHE A 14 -1.76 -22.47 12.28
N ASP A 15 -2.38 -23.64 12.51
CA ASP A 15 -1.80 -24.94 12.10
C ASP A 15 -1.81 -25.17 10.59
N SER A 16 -2.50 -24.32 9.82
CA SER A 16 -2.60 -24.42 8.36
C SER A 16 -1.51 -23.67 7.59
N GLN A 17 -0.46 -23.15 8.24
CA GLN A 17 0.66 -22.48 7.58
C GLN A 17 2.00 -23.21 7.82
N PRO A 18 2.34 -24.24 7.01
CA PRO A 18 3.54 -25.05 7.20
C PRO A 18 4.86 -24.28 7.10
N GLU A 19 4.90 -23.09 6.48
CA GLU A 19 6.09 -22.23 6.44
C GLU A 19 6.21 -21.27 7.65
N LEU A 20 5.12 -21.00 8.38
CA LEU A 20 5.15 -20.20 9.62
C LEU A 20 5.57 -21.01 10.85
N ALA A 21 5.68 -22.34 10.74
CA ALA A 21 6.23 -23.18 11.80
C ALA A 21 7.75 -22.99 11.99
N MET A 22 8.46 -22.43 10.99
CA MET A 22 9.93 -22.34 10.99
C MET A 22 10.48 -20.98 11.46
N LEU A 23 9.73 -19.88 11.27
CA LEU A 23 10.02 -18.59 11.89
C LEU A 23 9.22 -18.47 13.18
N ALA A 24 9.89 -18.17 14.29
CA ALA A 24 9.21 -17.95 15.57
C ALA A 24 8.09 -16.90 15.39
N PRO A 25 6.86 -17.15 15.88
CA PRO A 25 5.73 -16.21 15.77
C PRO A 25 6.08 -14.77 16.19
N SER A 26 7.02 -14.64 17.13
CA SER A 26 7.60 -13.38 17.56
C SER A 26 8.31 -12.60 16.44
N ILE A 27 9.07 -13.27 15.56
CA ILE A 27 9.74 -12.64 14.41
C ILE A 27 8.71 -12.14 13.40
N LEU A 28 7.68 -12.94 13.11
CA LEU A 28 6.61 -12.52 12.20
C LEU A 28 5.85 -11.30 12.74
N ALA A 29 5.54 -11.29 14.04
CA ALA A 29 4.92 -10.14 14.69
C ALA A 29 5.80 -8.89 14.60
N GLN A 30 7.11 -9.02 14.85
CA GLN A 30 8.08 -7.92 14.72
C GLN A 30 8.14 -7.37 13.29
N LEU A 31 8.13 -8.24 12.27
CA LEU A 31 8.11 -7.81 10.87
C LEU A 31 6.84 -7.01 10.54
N HIS A 32 5.67 -7.42 11.06
CA HIS A 32 4.43 -6.66 10.91
C HIS A 32 4.48 -5.32 11.64
N VAL A 33 5.04 -5.26 12.84
CA VAL A 33 5.24 -3.99 13.57
C VAL A 33 6.15 -3.05 12.78
N LEU A 34 7.30 -3.54 12.31
CA LEU A 34 8.25 -2.76 11.53
C LEU A 34 7.61 -2.23 10.24
N HIS A 35 6.88 -3.09 9.54
CA HIS A 35 6.14 -2.72 8.35
C HIS A 35 5.06 -1.67 8.66
N GLY A 36 4.27 -1.87 9.71
CA GLY A 36 3.26 -0.91 10.16
C GLY A 36 3.85 0.46 10.50
N ALA A 37 4.95 0.49 11.24
CA ALA A 37 5.67 1.71 11.61
C ALA A 37 6.22 2.44 10.38
N SER A 38 6.79 1.72 9.41
CA SER A 38 7.28 2.32 8.17
C SER A 38 6.18 2.99 7.36
N LEU A 39 4.98 2.40 7.32
CA LEU A 39 3.81 2.96 6.63
C LEU A 39 3.21 4.16 7.35
N TRP A 40 3.23 4.17 8.68
CA TRP A 40 2.87 5.34 9.47
C TRP A 40 3.84 6.49 9.27
N ALA A 41 5.15 6.23 9.26
CA ALA A 41 6.16 7.24 8.95
C ALA A 41 5.96 7.81 7.53
N PHE A 42 5.72 6.94 6.54
CA PHE A 42 5.37 7.35 5.18
C PHE A 42 4.12 8.23 5.13
N ALA A 43 3.05 7.84 5.83
CA ALA A 43 1.80 8.60 5.90
C ALA A 43 2.00 9.97 6.56
N LEU A 44 2.77 10.02 7.65
CA LEU A 44 3.10 11.26 8.36
C LEU A 44 3.92 12.21 7.48
N LEU A 45 4.92 11.69 6.77
CA LEU A 45 5.71 12.46 5.82
C LEU A 45 4.84 13.09 4.73
N LEU A 46 3.90 12.33 4.16
CA LEU A 46 2.94 12.83 3.17
C LEU A 46 1.98 13.87 3.76
N TYR A 47 1.59 13.71 5.01
CA TYR A 47 0.68 14.63 5.68
C TYR A 47 1.33 16.00 5.98
N ILE A 48 2.61 16.00 6.35
CA ILE A 48 3.38 17.21 6.68
C ILE A 48 3.72 18.04 5.43
N VAL A 49 3.66 17.47 4.22
CA VAL A 49 3.94 18.19 2.96
C VAL A 49 3.18 19.52 2.93
N PRO A 50 3.89 20.67 2.82
CA PRO A 50 3.29 21.99 2.88
C PRO A 50 2.13 22.15 1.90
N LYS A 51 1.08 22.84 2.33
CA LYS A 51 -0.09 23.07 1.49
C LYS A 51 0.23 23.95 0.28
N ASP A 52 1.30 24.75 0.33
CA ASP A 52 1.68 25.63 -0.78
C ASP A 52 2.29 24.85 -1.95
N ALA A 53 2.87 23.68 -1.68
CA ALA A 53 3.19 22.69 -2.72
C ALA A 53 1.92 22.11 -3.39
N ARG A 54 0.70 22.34 -2.84
CA ARG A 54 -0.62 21.95 -3.42
C ARG A 54 -1.07 22.80 -4.59
N LEU A 55 -0.34 23.87 -4.92
CA LEU A 55 -0.57 24.62 -6.15
C LEU A 55 -0.25 23.78 -7.40
N LEU A 56 0.58 22.74 -7.28
CA LEU A 56 0.67 21.72 -8.32
C LEU A 56 -0.56 20.80 -8.23
N PRO A 57 -1.30 20.57 -9.33
CA PRO A 57 -2.40 19.59 -9.37
C PRO A 57 -1.97 18.18 -8.92
N ALA A 58 -0.66 17.93 -8.91
CA ALA A 58 -0.01 16.70 -8.49
C ALA A 58 -0.21 16.33 -7.01
N THR A 59 -0.28 17.32 -6.13
CA THR A 59 -0.15 17.19 -4.67
C THR A 59 -1.51 17.23 -3.95
N ARG A 60 -2.57 17.66 -4.64
CA ARG A 60 -3.95 17.70 -4.09
C ARG A 60 -4.43 16.33 -3.60
N ASP A 61 -3.98 15.27 -4.25
CA ASP A 61 -4.39 13.90 -3.93
C ASP A 61 -3.44 13.16 -2.99
N LEU A 62 -2.32 13.76 -2.55
CA LEU A 62 -1.37 13.10 -1.63
C LEU A 62 -2.01 12.68 -0.30
N GLY A 63 -3.07 13.37 0.12
CA GLY A 63 -3.86 12.96 1.29
C GLY A 63 -4.46 11.55 1.15
N LEU A 64 -4.79 11.09 -0.06
CA LEU A 64 -5.27 9.73 -0.30
C LEU A 64 -4.14 8.72 -0.07
N LEU A 65 -2.94 9.02 -0.56
CA LEU A 65 -1.77 8.16 -0.37
C LEU A 65 -1.32 8.13 1.10
N ALA A 66 -1.45 9.26 1.82
CA ALA A 66 -1.24 9.33 3.27
C ALA A 66 -2.26 8.47 4.02
N GLY A 67 -3.55 8.60 3.69
CA GLY A 67 -4.61 7.79 4.28
C GLY A 67 -4.42 6.29 4.02
N PHE A 68 -3.98 5.93 2.81
CA PHE A 68 -3.59 4.56 2.48
C PHE A 68 -2.46 4.05 3.40
N GLY A 69 -1.36 4.80 3.54
CA GLY A 69 -0.26 4.41 4.43
C GLY A 69 -0.72 4.27 5.89
N ALA A 70 -1.55 5.18 6.37
CA ALA A 70 -2.07 5.14 7.74
C ALA A 70 -2.95 3.91 7.99
N LEU A 71 -3.94 3.65 7.12
CA LEU A 71 -4.84 2.50 7.25
C LEU A 71 -4.12 1.17 7.06
N LEU A 72 -3.23 1.08 6.06
CA LEU A 72 -2.46 -0.15 5.84
C LEU A 72 -1.49 -0.40 7.00
N GLY A 73 -0.88 0.65 7.56
CA GLY A 73 -0.04 0.53 8.75
C GLY A 73 -0.82 0.06 9.98
N ALA A 74 -2.02 0.63 10.22
CA ALA A 74 -2.93 0.19 11.27
C ALA A 74 -3.34 -1.29 11.09
N THR A 75 -3.58 -1.71 9.85
CA THR A 75 -3.88 -3.11 9.52
C THR A 75 -2.72 -4.03 9.89
N ASN A 76 -1.47 -3.64 9.61
CA ASN A 76 -0.29 -4.41 10.00
C ASN A 76 -0.11 -4.49 11.52
N PHE A 77 -0.39 -3.41 12.26
CA PHE A 77 -0.42 -3.47 13.73
C PHE A 77 -1.51 -4.41 14.25
N ALA A 78 -2.69 -4.40 13.62
CA ALA A 78 -3.76 -5.35 13.96
C ALA A 78 -3.34 -6.80 13.72
N TYR A 79 -2.64 -7.10 12.61
CA TYR A 79 -2.08 -8.44 12.38
C TYR A 79 -1.02 -8.81 13.43
N ALA A 80 -0.08 -7.92 13.74
CA ALA A 80 0.92 -8.15 14.79
C ALA A 80 0.28 -8.43 16.15
N TRP A 81 -0.73 -7.63 16.52
CA TRP A 81 -1.52 -7.83 17.73
C TRP A 81 -2.20 -9.20 17.73
N ARG A 82 -2.77 -9.61 16.58
CA ARG A 82 -3.43 -10.91 16.47
C ARG A 82 -2.49 -12.09 16.63
N ILE A 83 -1.26 -11.97 16.14
CA ILE A 83 -0.23 -13.00 16.29
C ILE A 83 0.21 -13.10 17.76
N SER A 84 0.38 -11.96 18.44
CA SER A 84 0.93 -11.94 19.81
C SER A 84 -0.10 -12.22 20.91
N ALA A 85 -1.33 -11.74 20.76
CA ALA A 85 -2.37 -11.82 21.79
C ALA A 85 -3.37 -12.97 21.57
N SER A 86 -3.18 -13.76 20.52
CA SER A 86 -4.11 -14.81 20.05
C SER A 86 -5.61 -14.44 20.11
N PRO A 87 -6.06 -13.24 19.69
CA PRO A 87 -7.48 -12.94 19.66
C PRO A 87 -8.15 -13.80 18.58
N THR A 88 -9.03 -14.71 19.00
CA THR A 88 -9.72 -15.69 18.15
C THR A 88 -11.07 -15.19 17.60
N GLY A 89 -11.33 -13.89 17.63
CA GLY A 89 -12.62 -13.33 17.21
C GLY A 89 -12.72 -12.99 15.73
N ASP A 90 -13.78 -13.47 15.07
CA ASP A 90 -14.14 -13.10 13.69
C ASP A 90 -14.30 -11.58 13.51
N ALA A 91 -14.75 -10.87 14.54
CA ALA A 91 -14.87 -9.42 14.53
C ALA A 91 -13.52 -8.71 14.33
N ALA A 92 -12.43 -9.25 14.90
CA ALA A 92 -11.08 -8.70 14.72
C ALA A 92 -10.52 -9.01 13.32
N ALA A 93 -10.93 -10.13 12.72
CA ALA A 93 -10.60 -10.45 11.34
C ALA A 93 -11.32 -9.51 10.36
N LEU A 94 -12.62 -9.29 10.58
CA LEU A 94 -13.44 -8.41 9.76
C LEU A 94 -12.98 -6.95 9.86
N SER A 95 -12.60 -6.47 11.04
CA SER A 95 -12.05 -5.12 11.21
C SER A 95 -10.71 -4.92 10.48
N ALA A 96 -9.79 -5.88 10.57
CA ALA A 96 -8.54 -5.84 9.81
C ALA A 96 -8.79 -5.87 8.29
N LEU A 97 -9.71 -6.73 7.83
CA LEU A 97 -10.07 -6.84 6.41
C LEU A 97 -10.72 -5.55 5.88
N THR A 98 -11.64 -4.96 6.64
CA THR A 98 -12.28 -3.69 6.25
C THR A 98 -11.28 -2.55 6.18
N MET A 99 -10.34 -2.45 7.13
CA MET A 99 -9.24 -1.48 7.07
C MET A 99 -8.35 -1.71 5.84
N LEU A 100 -8.02 -2.97 5.52
CA LEU A 100 -7.27 -3.31 4.32
C LEU A 100 -8.01 -2.85 3.06
N VAL A 101 -9.28 -3.22 2.89
CA VAL A 101 -10.08 -2.84 1.73
C VAL A 101 -10.15 -1.32 1.59
N ALA A 102 -10.40 -0.61 2.69
CA ALA A 102 -10.39 0.86 2.71
C ALA A 102 -9.03 1.44 2.28
N ALA A 103 -7.92 0.88 2.78
CA ALA A 103 -6.59 1.28 2.36
C ALA A 103 -6.39 1.08 0.85
N LEU A 104 -6.69 -0.11 0.32
CA LEU A 104 -6.52 -0.43 -1.09
C LEU A 104 -7.41 0.46 -1.99
N MET A 105 -8.61 0.81 -1.53
CA MET A 105 -9.49 1.77 -2.23
C MET A 105 -8.90 3.17 -2.28
N LEU A 106 -8.26 3.65 -1.21
CA LEU A 106 -7.56 4.94 -1.23
C LEU A 106 -6.39 4.95 -2.23
N LEU A 107 -5.63 3.85 -2.28
CA LEU A 107 -4.53 3.70 -3.23
C LEU A 107 -5.04 3.70 -4.69
N LEU A 108 -6.10 2.94 -4.96
CA LEU A 108 -6.73 2.90 -6.27
C LEU A 108 -7.31 4.25 -6.68
N GLU A 109 -8.01 4.94 -5.77
CA GLU A 109 -8.58 6.27 -6.02
C GLU A 109 -7.48 7.31 -6.27
N TYR A 110 -6.35 7.25 -5.55
CA TYR A 110 -5.18 8.09 -5.82
C TYR A 110 -4.67 7.89 -7.25
N GLY A 111 -4.45 6.62 -7.65
CA GLY A 111 -4.04 6.28 -9.01
C GLY A 111 -5.04 6.74 -10.07
N ARG A 112 -6.34 6.50 -9.83
CA ARG A 112 -7.44 6.86 -10.73
C ARG A 112 -7.55 8.37 -10.94
N ARG A 113 -7.61 9.16 -9.85
CA ARG A 113 -7.64 10.65 -9.92
C ARG A 113 -6.39 11.19 -10.60
N GLY A 114 -5.25 10.58 -10.30
CA GLY A 114 -3.97 10.91 -10.89
C GLY A 114 -3.97 10.85 -12.42
N MET A 115 -4.56 9.80 -12.97
CA MET A 115 -4.68 9.57 -14.42
C MET A 115 -5.75 10.45 -15.07
N VAL A 116 -6.92 10.61 -14.45
CA VAL A 116 -8.03 11.41 -15.01
C VAL A 116 -7.69 12.89 -15.04
N GLY A 117 -7.00 13.42 -14.02
CA GLY A 117 -6.63 14.84 -13.95
C GLY A 117 -5.71 15.34 -15.08
N HIS A 118 -5.11 14.43 -15.86
CA HIS A 118 -4.28 14.75 -17.03
C HIS A 118 -5.04 14.79 -18.35
N SER A 119 -6.24 14.19 -18.41
CA SER A 119 -7.05 14.19 -19.63
C SER A 119 -7.89 15.46 -19.68
N ARG A 120 -7.25 16.58 -20.00
CA ARG A 120 -7.91 17.90 -20.18
C ARG A 120 -8.69 18.05 -21.50
N GLY A 121 -8.85 16.97 -22.28
CA GLY A 121 -9.69 16.94 -23.48
C GLY A 121 -10.84 15.94 -23.28
N GLY A 122 -12.08 16.42 -23.29
CA GLY A 122 -13.31 15.68 -23.03
C GLY A 122 -13.56 14.50 -23.97
N GLY A 123 -12.88 13.38 -23.73
CA GLY A 123 -13.09 12.12 -24.41
C GLY A 123 -14.03 11.21 -23.62
N ARG A 124 -15.07 10.69 -24.30
CA ARG A 124 -16.06 9.69 -23.85
C ARG A 124 -15.49 8.37 -23.27
N GLY A 125 -14.17 8.23 -23.10
CA GLY A 125 -13.50 7.04 -22.56
C GLY A 125 -13.55 6.88 -21.03
N THR A 126 -14.20 7.78 -20.29
CA THR A 126 -14.23 7.81 -18.82
C THR A 126 -15.35 6.99 -18.18
N LEU A 127 -16.23 6.34 -18.97
CA LEU A 127 -17.34 5.53 -18.45
C LEU A 127 -16.86 4.30 -17.66
N LEU A 128 -15.76 3.64 -18.08
CA LEU A 128 -15.20 2.48 -17.37
C LEU A 128 -14.50 2.81 -16.04
N LEU A 129 -14.21 4.09 -15.76
CA LEU A 129 -13.55 4.53 -14.51
C LEU A 129 -14.49 5.32 -13.60
N ARG A 130 -15.81 5.19 -13.76
CA ARG A 130 -16.77 5.75 -12.81
C ARG A 130 -16.65 5.00 -11.47
N PRO A 131 -16.28 5.69 -10.37
CA PRO A 131 -16.05 5.05 -9.06
C PRO A 131 -17.22 4.21 -8.59
N TRP A 132 -18.44 4.68 -8.87
CA TRP A 132 -19.69 4.05 -8.45
C TRP A 132 -19.93 2.66 -9.04
N PHE A 133 -19.38 2.36 -10.23
CA PHE A 133 -19.48 1.03 -10.83
C PHE A 133 -18.22 0.20 -10.58
N LEU A 134 -17.05 0.86 -10.63
CA LEU A 134 -15.76 0.18 -10.50
C LEU A 134 -15.61 -0.51 -9.13
N TYR A 135 -15.86 0.19 -8.03
CA TYR A 135 -15.64 -0.35 -6.68
C TYR A 135 -16.56 -1.52 -6.32
N PRO A 136 -17.90 -1.44 -6.50
CA PRO A 136 -18.74 -2.59 -6.23
C PRO A 136 -18.44 -3.75 -7.19
N ALA A 137 -18.09 -3.50 -8.45
CA ALA A 137 -17.72 -4.57 -9.38
C ALA A 137 -16.45 -5.31 -8.94
N LEU A 138 -15.41 -4.60 -8.52
CA LEU A 138 -14.18 -5.21 -8.01
C LEU A 138 -14.41 -5.99 -6.71
N LEU A 139 -15.20 -5.44 -5.78
CA LEU A 139 -15.55 -6.12 -4.53
C LEU A 139 -16.43 -7.35 -4.79
N ALA A 140 -17.43 -7.25 -5.67
CA ALA A 140 -18.27 -8.38 -6.05
C ALA A 140 -17.44 -9.49 -6.72
N THR A 141 -16.53 -9.13 -7.62
CA THR A 141 -15.62 -10.09 -8.26
C THR A 141 -14.73 -10.79 -7.21
N GLY A 142 -14.17 -10.03 -6.26
CA GLY A 142 -13.40 -10.60 -5.16
C GLY A 142 -14.22 -11.55 -4.30
N ALA A 143 -15.48 -11.20 -4.01
CA ALA A 143 -16.39 -12.05 -3.25
C ALA A 143 -16.70 -13.35 -4.01
N MET A 144 -16.97 -13.28 -5.31
CA MET A 144 -17.21 -14.46 -6.15
C MET A 144 -16.00 -15.40 -6.19
N ILE A 145 -14.77 -14.87 -6.24
CA ILE A 145 -13.53 -15.68 -6.17
C ILE A 145 -13.38 -16.35 -4.80
N ALA A 146 -13.84 -15.69 -3.73
CA ALA A 146 -13.66 -16.15 -2.36
C ALA A 146 -14.72 -17.16 -1.88
N MET A 147 -15.92 -17.14 -2.46
CA MET A 147 -17.04 -18.02 -2.09
C MET A 147 -16.72 -19.52 -2.05
N PRO A 148 -15.94 -20.11 -2.99
CA PRO A 148 -15.64 -21.55 -2.95
C PRO A 148 -14.53 -21.94 -1.99
N ALA A 149 -13.86 -20.98 -1.32
CA ALA A 149 -12.73 -21.28 -0.45
C ALA A 149 -13.17 -21.77 0.94
N GLU A 150 -12.34 -22.57 1.59
CA GLU A 150 -12.58 -23.07 2.95
C GLU A 150 -12.55 -21.92 3.99
N ASP A 151 -11.74 -20.89 3.73
CA ASP A 151 -11.73 -19.63 4.48
C ASP A 151 -12.06 -18.45 3.54
N PRO A 152 -13.35 -18.11 3.39
CA PRO A 152 -13.78 -17.04 2.49
C PRO A 152 -13.20 -15.67 2.84
N LEU A 153 -12.93 -15.39 4.13
CA LEU A 153 -12.38 -14.09 4.53
C LEU A 153 -10.94 -13.93 4.07
N ARG A 154 -10.10 -14.95 4.27
CA ARG A 154 -8.71 -14.94 3.77
C ARG A 154 -8.66 -14.98 2.25
N ALA A 155 -9.52 -15.76 1.60
CA ALA A 155 -9.59 -15.80 0.14
C ALA A 155 -10.02 -14.44 -0.44
N PHE A 156 -10.98 -13.76 0.20
CA PHE A 156 -11.40 -12.43 -0.19
C PHE A 156 -10.26 -11.41 0.01
N GLU A 157 -9.52 -11.49 1.12
CA GLU A 157 -8.33 -10.68 1.37
C GLU A 157 -7.30 -10.80 0.22
N ALA A 158 -7.01 -12.03 -0.20
CA ALA A 158 -6.11 -12.31 -1.32
C ALA A 158 -6.66 -11.75 -2.64
N ALA A 159 -7.95 -11.96 -2.90
CA ALA A 159 -8.60 -11.50 -4.12
C ALA A 159 -8.61 -9.96 -4.22
N VAL A 160 -8.94 -9.23 -3.15
CA VAL A 160 -8.94 -7.75 -3.17
C VAL A 160 -7.54 -7.16 -3.32
N ARG A 161 -6.51 -7.82 -2.78
CA ARG A 161 -5.11 -7.42 -3.00
C ARG A 161 -4.74 -7.52 -4.48
N GLY A 162 -5.11 -8.59 -5.16
CA GLY A 162 -4.88 -8.75 -6.60
C GLY A 162 -5.75 -7.83 -7.46
N LEU A 163 -7.05 -7.72 -7.17
CA LEU A 163 -8.02 -6.99 -7.99
C LEU A 163 -8.00 -5.48 -7.79
N ILE A 164 -7.71 -5.00 -6.57
CA ILE A 164 -7.73 -3.57 -6.22
C ILE A 164 -6.32 -3.10 -5.91
N GLY A 165 -5.60 -3.83 -5.07
CA GLY A 165 -4.27 -3.45 -4.61
C GLY A 165 -3.24 -3.36 -5.74
N LEU A 166 -3.17 -4.38 -6.60
CA LEU A 166 -2.20 -4.42 -7.70
C LEU A 166 -2.42 -3.29 -8.70
N PRO A 167 -3.61 -3.13 -9.33
CA PRO A 167 -3.83 -2.01 -10.24
C PRO A 167 -3.70 -0.67 -9.53
N GLY A 168 -4.13 -0.55 -8.26
CA GLY A 168 -3.94 0.65 -7.46
C GLY A 168 -2.45 1.02 -7.31
N ALA A 169 -1.59 0.05 -7.00
CA ALA A 169 -0.15 0.24 -6.90
C ALA A 169 0.48 0.65 -8.23
N VAL A 170 0.13 -0.02 -9.34
CA VAL A 170 0.63 0.31 -10.67
C VAL A 170 0.23 1.73 -11.07
N LEU A 171 -1.04 2.09 -10.87
CA LEU A 171 -1.54 3.43 -11.20
C LEU A 171 -0.90 4.49 -10.30
N ALA A 172 -0.80 4.25 -8.99
CA ALA A 172 -0.17 5.17 -8.05
C ALA A 172 1.30 5.43 -8.41
N ALA A 173 2.07 4.38 -8.68
CA ALA A 173 3.46 4.50 -9.09
C ALA A 173 3.59 5.24 -10.44
N THR A 174 2.73 4.94 -11.42
CA THR A 174 2.74 5.62 -12.72
C THR A 174 2.43 7.11 -12.58
N VAL A 175 1.43 7.45 -11.79
CA VAL A 175 1.05 8.83 -11.49
C VAL A 175 2.19 9.55 -10.77
N PHE A 176 2.80 8.89 -9.79
CA PHE A 176 3.92 9.44 -9.05
C PHE A 176 5.15 9.66 -9.96
N ALA A 177 5.52 8.69 -10.78
CA ALA A 177 6.64 8.79 -11.74
C ALA A 177 6.46 9.95 -12.72
N ARG A 178 5.23 10.21 -13.17
CA ARG A 178 4.92 11.32 -14.09
C ARG A 178 4.95 12.68 -13.39
N ARG A 179 4.56 12.74 -12.12
CA ARG A 179 4.41 13.99 -11.36
C ARG A 179 5.66 14.39 -10.60
N ALA A 180 6.45 13.44 -10.12
CA ALA A 180 7.63 13.69 -9.29
C ALA A 180 8.70 14.57 -10.00
N PRO A 181 8.97 14.44 -11.31
CA PRO A 181 9.85 15.38 -12.00
C PRO A 181 9.36 16.82 -12.02
N LEU A 182 8.04 17.05 -12.05
CA LEU A 182 7.44 18.39 -12.01
C LEU A 182 7.64 19.07 -10.66
N LEU A 183 7.66 18.30 -9.56
CA LEU A 183 7.97 18.80 -8.22
C LEU A 183 9.42 19.27 -8.09
N MET A 184 10.29 18.87 -9.01
CA MET A 184 11.72 19.19 -9.01
C MET A 184 12.11 20.15 -10.15
N GLN A 185 11.13 20.70 -10.88
CA GLN A 185 11.37 21.76 -11.87
C GLN A 185 11.78 23.04 -11.14
N GLY A 186 13.03 23.45 -11.31
CA GLY A 186 13.68 24.57 -10.60
C GLY A 186 15.18 24.35 -10.37
N GLU A 187 15.65 23.09 -10.40
CA GLU A 187 17.10 22.80 -10.36
C GLU A 187 17.71 22.96 -11.77
N THR A 188 18.63 23.91 -11.93
CA THR A 188 19.44 24.13 -13.14
C THR A 188 20.43 23.00 -13.45
N ARG A 189 20.55 21.96 -12.60
CA ARG A 189 21.36 20.74 -12.86
C ARG A 189 20.47 19.55 -13.23
N ALA A 190 20.34 19.33 -14.53
CA ALA A 190 19.25 18.63 -15.21
C ALA A 190 19.17 17.08 -15.14
N SER A 191 19.80 16.36 -14.19
CA SER A 191 19.79 14.88 -14.19
C SER A 191 19.46 14.20 -12.84
N VAL A 192 20.10 14.63 -11.76
CA VAL A 192 19.89 14.08 -10.39
C VAL A 192 18.43 14.12 -9.91
N PRO A 193 17.62 15.18 -10.14
CA PRO A 193 16.23 15.21 -9.67
C PRO A 193 15.34 14.14 -10.32
N LYS A 194 15.54 13.84 -11.61
CA LYS A 194 14.73 12.83 -12.30
C LYS A 194 15.01 11.42 -11.78
N VAL A 195 16.28 11.08 -11.55
CA VAL A 195 16.66 9.76 -11.03
C VAL A 195 16.03 9.51 -9.66
N LEU A 196 16.04 10.52 -8.78
CA LEU A 196 15.43 10.39 -7.46
C LEU A 196 13.90 10.23 -7.53
N ALA A 197 13.25 11.00 -8.40
CA ALA A 197 11.82 10.89 -8.68
C ALA A 197 11.42 9.50 -9.19
N TYR A 198 12.17 8.95 -10.15
CA TYR A 198 11.94 7.59 -10.63
C TYR A 198 12.25 6.54 -9.58
N ALA A 199 13.31 6.71 -8.78
CA ALA A 199 13.63 5.79 -7.69
C ALA A 199 12.49 5.74 -6.65
N ALA A 200 11.93 6.89 -6.28
CA ALA A 200 10.78 6.96 -5.38
C ALA A 200 9.54 6.27 -5.97
N ALA A 201 9.27 6.47 -7.27
CA ALA A 201 8.18 5.78 -7.96
C ALA A 201 8.40 4.27 -8.04
N SER A 202 9.64 3.83 -8.33
CA SER A 202 10.02 2.41 -8.35
C SER A 202 9.91 1.78 -6.98
N ALA A 203 10.31 2.47 -5.90
CA ALA A 203 10.14 2.00 -4.54
C ALA A 203 8.65 1.83 -4.20
N LEU A 204 7.81 2.81 -4.56
CA LEU A 204 6.36 2.71 -4.38
C LEU A 204 5.74 1.57 -5.20
N PHE A 205 6.22 1.35 -6.42
CA PHE A 205 5.81 0.24 -7.27
C PHE A 205 6.18 -1.11 -6.65
N LEU A 206 7.44 -1.30 -6.28
CA LEU A 206 7.93 -2.54 -5.67
C LEU A 206 7.21 -2.85 -4.36
N PHE A 207 7.04 -1.82 -3.53
CA PHE A 207 6.26 -1.92 -2.30
C PHE A 207 4.81 -2.34 -2.61
N GLY A 208 4.13 -1.61 -3.49
CA GLY A 208 2.71 -1.83 -3.77
C GLY A 208 2.44 -3.18 -4.45
N VAL A 209 3.28 -3.59 -5.41
CA VAL A 209 3.22 -4.91 -6.05
C VAL A 209 3.53 -6.00 -5.04
N GLY A 210 4.58 -5.86 -4.23
CA GLY A 210 4.91 -6.82 -3.18
C GLY A 210 3.79 -6.96 -2.13
N ALA A 211 3.11 -5.86 -1.80
CA ALA A 211 1.96 -5.83 -0.89
C ALA A 211 0.71 -6.47 -1.49
N ALA A 212 0.51 -6.33 -2.80
CA ALA A 212 -0.69 -6.76 -3.51
C ALA A 212 -0.63 -8.19 -4.07
N LEU A 213 0.53 -8.63 -4.53
CA LEU A 213 0.63 -9.83 -5.36
C LEU A 213 0.71 -11.12 -4.53
N PHE A 214 1.42 -11.09 -3.40
CA PHE A 214 1.74 -12.29 -2.63
C PHE A 214 0.89 -12.38 -1.36
N ALA A 215 -0.27 -13.01 -1.46
CA ALA A 215 -1.10 -13.30 -0.28
C ALA A 215 -0.71 -14.67 0.32
N PRO A 216 -0.98 -14.92 1.61
CA PRO A 216 -0.87 -16.28 2.15
C PRO A 216 -1.76 -17.24 1.37
N ARG A 217 -1.30 -18.48 1.16
CA ARG A 217 -2.06 -19.49 0.44
C ARG A 217 -3.33 -19.84 1.22
N VAL A 218 -4.45 -19.88 0.51
CA VAL A 218 -5.75 -20.29 1.07
C VAL A 218 -6.17 -21.58 0.38
N PRO A 219 -6.48 -22.65 1.13
CA PRO A 219 -7.07 -23.86 0.57
C PRO A 219 -8.34 -23.54 -0.24
N GLY A 220 -8.44 -24.10 -1.44
CA GLY A 220 -9.54 -23.83 -2.38
C GLY A 220 -9.41 -22.55 -3.21
N ALA A 221 -8.40 -21.71 -2.97
CA ALA A 221 -8.12 -20.58 -3.86
C ALA A 221 -7.52 -21.07 -5.20
N PRO A 222 -7.72 -20.31 -6.30
CA PRO A 222 -7.17 -20.69 -7.60
C PRO A 222 -5.64 -20.83 -7.57
N GLY A 223 -5.11 -21.96 -8.09
CA GLY A 223 -3.67 -22.27 -8.04
C GLY A 223 -2.77 -21.32 -8.82
N TRP A 224 -3.34 -20.42 -9.64
CA TRP A 224 -2.60 -19.39 -10.36
C TRP A 224 -2.33 -18.13 -9.52
N LEU A 225 -2.95 -17.99 -8.33
CA LEU A 225 -2.67 -16.84 -7.46
C LEU A 225 -1.25 -16.95 -6.88
N PRO A 226 -0.41 -15.91 -7.04
CA PRO A 226 0.92 -15.91 -6.42
C PRO A 226 0.79 -15.95 -4.89
N SER A 227 1.49 -16.88 -4.27
CA SER A 227 1.44 -17.08 -2.82
C SER A 227 2.71 -16.60 -2.15
N ALA A 228 2.59 -16.13 -0.90
CA ALA A 228 3.74 -15.72 -0.09
C ALA A 228 4.72 -16.88 0.11
N GLU A 229 4.21 -18.09 0.18
CA GLU A 229 4.98 -19.33 0.34
C GLU A 229 5.76 -19.66 -0.94
N ALA A 230 5.13 -19.52 -2.11
CA ALA A 230 5.83 -19.69 -3.38
C ALA A 230 6.98 -18.67 -3.53
N PHE A 231 6.80 -17.43 -3.05
CA PHE A 231 7.86 -16.43 -3.02
C PHE A 231 9.00 -16.81 -2.08
N TYR A 232 8.67 -17.28 -0.87
CA TYR A 232 9.66 -17.70 0.12
C TYR A 232 10.44 -18.94 -0.37
N ALA A 233 9.77 -19.94 -0.91
CA ALA A 233 10.41 -21.14 -1.45
C ALA A 233 11.44 -20.83 -2.56
N VAL A 234 11.21 -19.77 -3.34
CA VAL A 234 12.13 -19.35 -4.42
C VAL A 234 13.25 -18.45 -3.90
N THR A 235 12.96 -17.52 -3.00
CA THR A 235 13.90 -16.45 -2.61
C THR A 235 14.60 -16.68 -1.28
N GLY A 236 14.05 -17.51 -0.40
CA GLY A 236 14.45 -17.65 0.99
C GLY A 236 14.16 -16.43 1.87
N ILE A 237 13.49 -15.39 1.34
CA ILE A 237 13.23 -14.13 2.05
C ILE A 237 11.73 -14.00 2.30
N PRO A 238 11.30 -13.71 3.55
CA PRO A 238 9.89 -13.50 3.84
C PRO A 238 9.39 -12.23 3.13
N ILE A 239 8.26 -12.32 2.45
CA ILE A 239 7.69 -11.20 1.69
C ILE A 239 7.44 -9.97 2.57
N GLN A 240 7.17 -10.16 3.86
CA GLN A 240 6.99 -9.08 4.84
C GLN A 240 8.25 -8.22 4.97
N ALA A 241 9.45 -8.83 4.90
CA ALA A 241 10.71 -8.08 4.93
C ALA A 241 10.88 -7.24 3.66
N VAL A 242 10.54 -7.79 2.50
CA VAL A 242 10.56 -7.06 1.22
C VAL A 242 9.57 -5.88 1.24
N ARG A 243 8.37 -6.08 1.79
CA ARG A 243 7.37 -5.01 1.95
C ARG A 243 7.84 -3.91 2.89
N ALA A 244 8.40 -4.28 4.04
CA ALA A 244 8.96 -3.33 4.99
C ALA A 244 10.10 -2.52 4.37
N ALA A 245 11.04 -3.18 3.70
CA ALA A 245 12.14 -2.52 3.00
C ALA A 245 11.63 -1.56 1.90
N GLY A 246 10.64 -1.99 1.12
CA GLY A 246 9.99 -1.15 0.10
C GLY A 246 9.29 0.07 0.69
N ALA A 247 8.56 -0.09 1.79
CA ALA A 247 7.89 1.02 2.48
C ALA A 247 8.90 2.01 3.08
N ILE A 248 9.98 1.52 3.70
CA ILE A 248 11.08 2.35 4.21
C ILE A 248 11.74 3.12 3.06
N ALA A 249 12.09 2.44 1.97
CA ALA A 249 12.71 3.07 0.81
C ALA A 249 11.79 4.15 0.21
N ALA A 250 10.49 3.87 0.06
CA ALA A 250 9.51 4.85 -0.40
C ALA A 250 9.42 6.06 0.53
N ALA A 251 9.40 5.85 1.86
CA ALA A 251 9.39 6.92 2.85
C ALA A 251 10.64 7.80 2.80
N VAL A 252 11.82 7.18 2.79
CA VAL A 252 13.11 7.90 2.74
C VAL A 252 13.22 8.71 1.45
N LEU A 253 12.95 8.09 0.29
CA LEU A 253 13.06 8.76 -1.00
C LEU A 253 12.08 9.92 -1.11
N LEU A 254 10.84 9.72 -0.64
CA LEU A 254 9.85 10.79 -0.58
C LEU A 254 10.29 11.93 0.34
N ALA A 255 10.85 11.64 1.52
CA ALA A 255 11.37 12.66 2.42
C ALA A 255 12.48 13.50 1.76
N ILE A 256 13.38 12.87 1.01
CA ILE A 256 14.44 13.56 0.26
C ILE A 256 13.82 14.47 -0.82
N VAL A 257 12.83 13.98 -1.58
CA VAL A 257 12.13 14.77 -2.61
C VAL A 257 11.44 15.99 -1.99
N ILE A 258 10.71 15.81 -0.89
CA ILE A 258 10.00 16.90 -0.19
C ILE A 258 11.00 17.94 0.35
N ARG A 259 12.06 17.48 1.00
CA ARG A 259 13.09 18.38 1.56
C ARG A 259 13.73 19.24 0.48
N ARG A 260 14.12 18.64 -0.65
CA ARG A 260 14.69 19.38 -1.79
C ARG A 260 13.70 20.39 -2.36
N HIS A 261 12.43 20.00 -2.49
CA HIS A 261 11.40 20.92 -2.95
C HIS A 261 11.26 22.12 -2.01
N ALA A 262 11.25 21.90 -0.70
CA ALA A 262 11.20 22.99 0.29
C ALA A 262 12.42 23.91 0.22
N GLU A 263 13.63 23.36 0.13
CA GLU A 263 14.88 24.12 -0.03
C GLU A 263 14.87 24.98 -1.30
N ASN A 264 14.38 24.46 -2.42
CA ASN A 264 14.28 25.18 -3.68
C ASN A 264 13.25 26.32 -3.62
N THR A 265 12.11 26.07 -2.99
CA THR A 265 11.06 27.09 -2.81
C THR A 265 11.57 28.24 -1.94
N LEU A 266 12.31 27.96 -0.86
CA LEU A 266 12.93 28.99 -0.02
C LEU A 266 13.96 29.83 -0.79
N ARG A 267 14.79 29.21 -1.64
CA ARG A 267 15.75 29.94 -2.49
C ARG A 267 15.04 30.85 -3.49
N ALA A 268 14.01 30.36 -4.15
CA ALA A 268 13.22 31.16 -5.09
C ALA A 268 12.58 32.38 -4.40
N TYR A 269 12.08 32.23 -3.17
CA TYR A 269 11.58 33.36 -2.39
C TYR A 269 12.68 34.36 -2.02
N HIS A 270 13.88 33.89 -1.68
CA HIS A 270 15.01 34.77 -1.36
C HIS A 270 15.50 35.55 -2.59
N GLU A 271 15.60 34.90 -3.75
CA GLU A 271 15.96 35.55 -5.02
C GLU A 271 14.90 36.56 -5.47
N ALA A 272 13.62 36.21 -5.35
CA ALA A 272 12.51 37.13 -5.66
C ALA A 272 12.45 38.32 -4.68
N GLY A 273 12.69 38.08 -3.38
CA GLY A 273 12.72 39.14 -2.35
C GLY A 273 13.90 40.10 -2.52
N LEU A 274 15.06 39.61 -2.97
CA LEU A 274 16.19 40.46 -3.34
C LEU A 274 15.88 41.30 -4.59
N ALA A 275 15.15 40.76 -5.56
CA ALA A 275 14.78 41.48 -6.78
C ALA A 275 13.81 42.66 -6.54
N VAL A 276 12.99 42.60 -5.48
CA VAL A 276 12.01 43.67 -5.15
C VAL A 276 12.65 44.87 -4.45
N ASN A 277 13.83 44.73 -3.85
CA ASN A 277 14.52 45.81 -3.11
C ASN A 277 15.51 46.64 -3.95
N PHE A 278 15.57 46.44 -5.28
CA PHE A 278 16.47 47.17 -6.19
C PHE A 278 15.74 48.04 -7.23
N GLN A 279 14.48 48.41 -6.98
CA GLN A 279 13.73 49.39 -7.79
C GLN A 279 13.36 50.61 -6.94
#